data_AF-A0A1F9BNU4-F1
#
_entry.id   AF-A0A1F9BNU4-F1
#
_cell.length_a   1.000
_cell.length_b   1.000
_cell.length_c   1.000
_cell.angle_alpha   90.00
_cell.angle_beta   90.00
_cell.angle_gamma   90.00
#
_symmetry.space_group_name_H-M   'P 1'
#
loop_
_entity.id
_entity.type
_entity.pdbx_description
1 polymer ?
#
loop_
_entity_poly.entity_id
_entity_poly.type
_entity_poly.pdbx_seq_one_letter_code
_entity_poly.pdbx_strand_id
1 'polypeptide(L)'
;MGKVIPFSQLARQQHLNFLKHKRREYREREDYLLRLRKLLFQIEGQMRQAEVLQLDLFRQLADHFHITLAFPSQGDRLEMHRFFSESPFLVILTEFFSGSLSLEECYQKITALMENLPPAPKE
;
A
#
# COMPACT_ATOMS: atom_id res chain seq x y z
N MET A 1 2.39 70.29 -10.55
CA MET A 1 3.31 69.75 -11.57
C MET A 1 3.54 68.27 -11.27
N GLY A 2 2.94 67.38 -12.06
CA GLY A 2 3.14 65.93 -11.90
C GLY A 2 4.55 65.56 -12.33
N LYS A 3 5.31 64.87 -11.47
CA LYS A 3 6.62 64.31 -11.84
C LYS A 3 6.38 63.27 -12.94
N VAL A 4 6.86 63.55 -14.16
CA VAL A 4 6.78 62.60 -15.28
C VAL A 4 7.73 61.45 -14.98
N ILE A 5 7.16 60.27 -14.72
CA ILE A 5 7.94 59.06 -14.48
C ILE A 5 8.42 58.54 -15.85
N PRO A 6 9.73 58.31 -16.05
CA PRO A 6 10.24 57.71 -17.27
C PRO A 6 9.64 56.30 -17.48
N PHE A 7 9.19 56.00 -18.69
CA PHE A 7 8.60 54.70 -19.05
C PHE A 7 9.51 53.51 -18.67
N SER A 8 10.83 53.66 -18.80
CA SER A 8 11.81 52.65 -18.40
C SER A 8 11.77 52.30 -16.91
N GLN A 9 11.47 53.27 -16.04
CA GLN A 9 11.31 53.05 -14.61
C GLN A 9 10.01 52.31 -14.30
N LEU A 10 8.93 52.64 -15.02
CA LEU A 10 7.64 51.97 -14.90
C LEU A 10 7.73 50.50 -15.36
N ALA A 11 8.33 50.25 -16.53
CA ALA A 11 8.57 48.92 -17.07
C ALA A 11 9.43 48.07 -16.12
N ARG A 12 10.50 48.65 -15.56
CA ARG A 12 11.33 47.97 -14.55
C ARG A 12 10.51 47.57 -13.31
N GLN A 13 9.68 48.46 -12.79
CA GLN A 13 8.81 48.15 -11.64
C GLN A 13 7.81 47.04 -11.96
N GLN A 14 7.21 47.05 -13.16
CA GLN A 14 6.32 46.00 -13.62
C GLN A 14 7.02 44.64 -13.66
N HIS A 15 8.23 44.57 -14.24
CA HIS A 15 9.02 43.33 -14.27
C HIS A 15 9.37 42.83 -12.86
N LEU A 16 9.78 43.73 -11.96
CA LEU A 16 10.08 43.35 -10.58
C LEU A 16 8.84 42.81 -9.84
N ASN A 17 7.69 43.45 -10.03
CA ASN A 17 6.43 43.00 -9.44
C ASN A 17 6.00 41.64 -10.00
N PHE A 18 6.13 41.43 -11.31
CA PHE A 18 5.84 40.15 -11.95
C PHE A 18 6.74 39.04 -11.42
N LEU A 19 8.06 39.27 -11.34
CA LEU A 19 9.01 38.30 -10.80
C LEU A 19 8.73 37.98 -9.33
N LYS A 20 8.38 38.99 -8.52
CA LYS A 20 7.99 38.80 -7.12
C LYS A 20 6.75 37.92 -7.00
N HIS A 21 5.74 38.17 -7.84
CA HIS A 21 4.53 37.35 -7.90
C HIS A 21 4.83 35.90 -8.31
N LYS A 22 5.62 35.69 -9.38
CA LYS A 22 5.99 34.34 -9.83
C LYS A 22 6.84 33.58 -8.82
N ARG A 23 7.74 34.25 -8.11
CA ARG A 23 8.49 33.65 -7.01
C ARG A 23 7.57 33.17 -5.88
N ARG A 24 6.53 33.95 -5.56
CA ARG A 24 5.54 33.57 -4.54
C ARG A 24 4.73 32.37 -4.98
N GLU A 25 4.15 32.39 -6.19
CA GLU A 25 3.40 31.25 -6.75
C GLU A 25 4.24 29.97 -6.76
N TYR A 26 5.51 30.06 -7.16
CA TYR A 26 6.42 28.92 -7.19
C TYR A 26 6.60 28.30 -5.80
N ARG A 27 6.85 29.12 -4.78
CA ARG A 27 7.01 28.66 -3.39
C ARG A 27 5.74 28.02 -2.85
N GLU A 28 4.58 28.63 -3.09
CA GLU A 28 3.30 28.08 -2.65
C GLU A 28 3.05 26.68 -3.28
N ARG A 29 3.43 26.50 -4.54
CA ARG A 29 3.35 25.20 -5.23
C ARG A 29 4.35 24.19 -4.67
N GLU A 30 5.60 24.58 -4.43
CA GLU A 30 6.58 23.70 -3.77
C GLU A 30 6.11 23.25 -2.40
N ASP A 31 5.64 24.17 -1.56
CA ASP A 31 5.13 23.86 -0.22
C ASP A 31 3.91 22.93 -0.28
N TYR A 32 3.06 23.09 -1.28
CA TYR A 32 1.94 22.17 -1.51
C TYR A 32 2.43 20.77 -1.91
N LEU A 33 3.36 20.67 -2.86
CA LEU A 33 3.94 19.38 -3.28
C LEU A 33 4.65 18.66 -2.13
N LEU A 34 5.38 19.39 -1.28
CA LEU A 34 6.04 18.83 -0.10
C LEU A 34 5.02 18.25 0.90
N ARG A 35 3.90 18.95 1.13
CA ARG A 35 2.82 18.45 1.98
C ARG A 35 2.16 17.20 1.40
N LEU A 36 1.90 17.19 0.09
CA LEU A 36 1.36 15.99 -0.58
C LEU A 36 2.30 14.80 -0.48
N ARG A 37 3.62 15.01 -0.66
CA ARG A 37 4.60 13.93 -0.52
C ARG A 37 4.60 13.32 0.89
N LYS A 38 4.50 14.16 1.93
CA LYS A 38 4.38 13.68 3.32
C LYS A 38 3.10 12.86 3.53
N LEU A 39 1.98 13.31 2.98
CA LEU A 39 0.72 12.60 3.06
C LEU A 39 0.79 11.24 2.35
N LEU A 40 1.36 11.19 1.14
CA LEU A 40 1.56 9.94 0.41
C LEU A 40 2.41 8.93 1.21
N PHE A 41 3.48 9.40 1.86
CA PHE A 41 4.32 8.54 2.70
C PHE A 41 3.55 8.00 3.92
N GLN A 42 2.69 8.82 4.54
CA GLN A 42 1.83 8.36 5.64
C GLN A 42 0.82 7.31 5.17
N ILE A 43 0.18 7.53 4.01
CA ILE A 43 -0.76 6.58 3.41
C ILE A 43 -0.04 5.27 3.08
N GLU A 44 1.15 5.33 2.48
CA GLU A 44 1.96 4.15 2.17
C GLU A 44 2.31 3.36 3.44
N GLY A 45 2.69 4.05 4.52
CA GLY A 45 2.93 3.42 5.82
C GLY A 45 1.69 2.74 6.39
N GLN A 46 0.53 3.38 6.31
CA GLN A 46 -0.75 2.80 6.75
C GLN A 46 -1.16 1.58 5.91
N MET A 47 -0.99 1.65 4.59
CA MET A 47 -1.24 0.53 3.69
C MET A 47 -0.34 -0.65 4.05
N ARG A 48 0.96 -0.42 4.25
CA ARG A 48 1.90 -1.47 4.66
C ARG A 48 1.55 -2.08 6.01
N GLN A 49 1.08 -1.28 6.96
CA GLN A 49 0.61 -1.79 8.24
C GLN A 49 -0.63 -2.68 8.07
N ALA A 50 -1.59 -2.27 7.23
CA ALA A 50 -2.77 -3.06 6.92
C ALA A 50 -2.40 -4.40 6.24
N GLU A 51 -1.45 -4.38 5.29
CA GLU A 51 -0.91 -5.60 4.66
C GLU A 51 -0.34 -6.57 5.71
N VAL A 52 0.46 -6.08 6.67
CA VAL A 52 1.01 -6.92 7.74
C VAL A 52 -0.09 -7.53 8.60
N LEU A 53 -1.08 -6.74 9.02
CA LEU A 53 -2.21 -7.23 9.81
C LEU A 53 -3.03 -8.28 9.06
N GLN A 54 -3.20 -8.11 7.75
CA GLN A 54 -3.87 -9.09 6.91
C GLN A 54 -3.08 -10.41 6.84
N LEU A 55 -1.75 -10.35 6.72
CA LEU A 55 -0.91 -11.55 6.76
C LEU A 55 -0.95 -12.27 8.11
N ASP A 56 -1.01 -11.52 9.20
CA ASP A 56 -1.14 -12.09 10.54
C ASP A 56 -2.46 -12.86 10.71
N LEU A 57 -3.55 -12.41 10.07
CA LEU A 57 -4.81 -13.18 10.04
C LEU A 57 -4.63 -14.54 9.38
N PHE A 58 -3.97 -14.60 8.21
CA PHE A 58 -3.70 -15.88 7.54
C PHE A 58 -2.78 -16.79 8.36
N ARG A 59 -1.79 -16.21 9.06
CA ARG A 59 -0.92 -16.95 9.98
C ARG A 59 -1.68 -17.56 11.15
N GLN A 60 -2.52 -16.76 11.82
CA GLN A 60 -3.34 -17.25 12.93
C GLN A 60 -4.25 -18.41 12.52
N LEU A 61 -4.83 -18.34 11.32
CA LEU A 61 -5.63 -19.44 10.79
C LEU A 61 -4.79 -20.66 10.42
N ALA A 62 -3.63 -20.47 9.79
CA ALA A 62 -2.70 -21.57 9.50
C ALA A 62 -2.27 -22.28 10.79
N ASP A 63 -1.92 -21.52 11.82
CA ASP A 63 -1.55 -22.05 13.15
C ASP A 63 -2.71 -22.81 13.79
N HIS A 64 -3.94 -22.29 13.69
CA HIS A 64 -5.14 -22.95 14.20
C HIS A 64 -5.40 -24.31 13.55
N PHE A 65 -5.18 -24.41 12.24
CA PHE A 65 -5.30 -25.67 11.50
C PHE A 65 -4.01 -26.50 11.47
N HIS A 66 -2.97 -26.10 12.21
CA HIS A 66 -1.65 -26.75 12.24
C HIS A 66 -0.99 -26.93 10.86
N ILE A 67 -1.23 -25.98 9.94
CA ILE A 67 -0.65 -25.99 8.59
C ILE A 67 0.66 -25.20 8.62
N THR A 68 1.76 -25.88 8.29
CA THR A 68 3.07 -25.21 8.22
C THR A 68 3.19 -24.43 6.91
N LEU A 69 3.18 -23.09 7.01
CA LEU A 69 3.35 -22.19 5.88
C LEU A 69 4.68 -21.45 5.99
N ALA A 70 5.56 -21.63 5.00
CA ALA A 70 6.79 -20.85 4.87
C ALA A 70 6.48 -19.52 4.16
N PHE A 71 6.10 -18.49 4.93
CA PHE A 71 5.83 -17.17 4.36
C PHE A 71 7.11 -16.54 3.77
N PRO A 72 7.07 -16.04 2.53
CA PRO A 72 8.20 -15.34 1.93
C PRO A 72 8.48 -14.01 2.63
N SER A 73 9.63 -13.41 2.29
CA SER A 73 10.02 -12.13 2.89
C SER A 73 9.02 -11.03 2.52
N GLN A 74 8.65 -10.18 3.48
CA GLN A 74 7.67 -9.10 3.29
C GLN A 74 8.09 -8.06 2.22
N GLY A 75 9.35 -8.07 1.80
CA GLY A 75 9.87 -7.18 0.76
C GLY A 75 9.67 -7.70 -0.67
N ASP A 76 9.42 -8.99 -0.86
CA ASP A 76 9.25 -9.60 -2.18
C ASP A 76 7.77 -9.78 -2.51
N ARG A 77 7.19 -8.75 -3.15
CA ARG A 77 5.78 -8.74 -3.56
C ARG A 77 5.45 -9.81 -4.60
N LEU A 78 6.41 -10.20 -5.43
CA LEU A 78 6.17 -11.13 -6.52
C LEU A 78 6.14 -12.57 -5.98
N GLU A 79 7.06 -12.90 -5.09
CA GLU A 79 7.03 -14.17 -4.35
C GLU A 79 5.78 -14.28 -3.47
N MET A 80 5.38 -13.20 -2.78
CA MET A 80 4.14 -13.18 -2.01
C MET A 80 2.92 -13.45 -2.88
N HIS A 81 2.82 -12.80 -4.06
CA HIS A 81 1.71 -13.07 -4.98
C HIS A 81 1.68 -14.53 -5.43
N ARG A 82 2.84 -15.08 -5.81
CA ARG A 82 2.93 -16.50 -6.21
C ARG A 82 2.52 -17.43 -5.07
N PHE A 83 3.02 -17.19 -3.87
CA PHE A 83 2.71 -17.98 -2.69
C PHE A 83 1.21 -18.03 -2.38
N PHE A 84 0.52 -16.89 -2.48
CA PHE A 84 -0.94 -16.81 -2.30
C PHE A 84 -1.72 -17.52 -3.42
N SER A 85 -1.21 -17.56 -4.65
CA SER A 85 -1.84 -18.28 -5.76
C SER A 85 -1.55 -19.78 -5.79
N GLU A 86 -0.39 -20.20 -5.27
CA GLU A 86 0.10 -21.58 -5.36
C GLU A 86 -0.28 -22.40 -4.12
N SER A 87 -0.44 -21.77 -2.95
CA SER A 87 -0.85 -22.47 -1.73
C SER A 87 -2.36 -22.75 -1.72
N PRO A 88 -2.81 -24.02 -1.80
CA PRO A 88 -4.22 -24.34 -1.89
C PRO A 88 -5.01 -23.92 -0.65
N PHE A 89 -4.36 -23.90 0.53
CA PHE A 89 -4.96 -23.40 1.76
C PHE A 89 -5.23 -21.89 1.70
N LEU A 90 -4.26 -21.11 1.20
CA LEU A 90 -4.44 -19.66 1.05
C LEU A 90 -5.51 -19.34 0.01
N VAL A 91 -5.56 -20.09 -1.09
CA VAL A 91 -6.61 -19.93 -2.11
C VAL A 91 -8.00 -20.11 -1.49
N ILE A 92 -8.23 -21.19 -0.72
CA ILE A 92 -9.52 -21.42 -0.05
C ILE A 92 -9.86 -20.29 0.91
N LEU A 93 -8.89 -19.84 1.71
CA LEU A 93 -9.12 -18.72 2.63
C LEU A 93 -9.41 -17.42 1.88
N THR A 94 -8.74 -17.14 0.76
CA THR A 94 -9.06 -15.97 -0.05
C THR A 94 -10.45 -16.03 -0.67
N GLU A 95 -10.89 -17.19 -1.15
CA GLU A 95 -12.26 -17.41 -1.64
C GLU A 95 -13.30 -17.26 -0.53
N PHE A 96 -12.99 -17.72 0.68
CA PHE A 96 -13.85 -17.54 1.85
C PHE A 96 -13.95 -16.06 2.25
N PHE A 97 -12.82 -15.35 2.37
CA PHE A 97 -12.80 -13.94 2.73
C PHE A 97 -13.38 -13.02 1.64
N SER A 98 -13.36 -13.45 0.36
CA SER A 98 -14.06 -12.75 -0.72
C SER A 98 -15.58 -12.98 -0.70
N GLY A 99 -16.08 -13.88 0.15
CA GLY A 99 -17.50 -14.23 0.26
C GLY A 99 -17.98 -15.25 -0.77
N SER A 100 -17.07 -15.91 -1.49
CA SER A 100 -17.40 -16.91 -2.52
C SER A 100 -17.69 -18.29 -1.93
N LEU A 101 -17.29 -18.53 -0.68
CA LEU A 101 -17.53 -19.79 0.05
C LEU A 101 -18.29 -19.53 1.34
N SER A 102 -19.19 -20.46 1.67
CA SER A 102 -19.80 -20.51 3.00
C SER A 102 -18.83 -21.05 4.06
N LEU A 103 -19.15 -20.85 5.34
CA LEU A 103 -18.36 -21.34 6.48
C LEU A 103 -18.18 -22.87 6.43
N GLU A 104 -19.26 -23.60 6.14
CA GLU A 104 -19.25 -25.07 6.12
C GLU A 104 -18.40 -25.60 4.94
N GLU A 105 -18.52 -25.00 3.76
CA GLU A 105 -17.71 -25.37 2.58
C GLU A 105 -16.23 -25.07 2.80
N CYS A 106 -15.91 -23.95 3.44
CA CYS A 106 -14.53 -23.59 3.79
C CYS A 106 -13.91 -24.65 4.73
N TYR A 107 -14.63 -25.02 5.80
CA TYR A 107 -14.18 -26.04 6.73
C TYR A 107 -13.98 -27.41 6.05
N GLN A 108 -14.91 -27.83 5.19
CA GLN A 108 -14.79 -29.08 4.43
C GLN A 108 -13.58 -29.08 3.49
N LYS A 109 -13.34 -27.98 2.77
CA LYS A 109 -12.17 -27.89 1.87
C LYS A 109 -10.85 -27.89 2.65
N ILE A 110 -10.77 -27.22 3.80
CA ILE A 110 -9.56 -27.19 4.63
C ILE A 110 -9.29 -28.57 5.26
N THR A 111 -10.30 -29.23 5.79
CA THR A 111 -10.16 -30.58 6.35
C THR A 111 -9.77 -31.61 5.28
N ALA A 112 -10.37 -31.53 4.09
CA ALA A 112 -9.96 -32.35 2.95
C ALA A 112 -8.50 -32.10 2.53
N LEU A 113 -8.00 -30.85 2.64
CA LEU A 113 -6.59 -30.58 2.42
C LEU A 113 -5.72 -31.26 3.48
N MET A 114 -6.07 -31.16 4.76
CA MET A 114 -5.31 -31.81 5.83
C MET A 114 -5.24 -33.33 5.68
N GLU A 115 -6.31 -33.97 5.22
CA GLU A 115 -6.33 -35.42 4.96
C GLU A 115 -5.47 -35.84 3.75
N ASN A 116 -5.30 -34.95 2.78
CA ASN A 116 -4.50 -35.19 1.57
C ASN A 116 -3.01 -34.80 1.74
N LEU A 117 -2.63 -34.15 2.84
CA LEU A 117 -1.22 -33.96 3.18
C LEU A 117 -0.65 -35.29 3.71
N PRO A 118 0.48 -35.81 3.16
CA PRO A 118 1.10 -37.01 3.70
C PRO A 118 1.48 -36.80 5.18
N PRO A 119 1.30 -37.82 6.04
CA PRO A 119 1.65 -37.69 7.45
C PRO A 119 3.12 -37.32 7.58
N ALA A 120 3.40 -36.29 8.40
CA ALA A 120 4.77 -35.89 8.72
C ALA A 120 5.59 -37.12 9.15
N PRO A 121 6.85 -37.27 8.67
CA PRO A 121 7.74 -38.31 9.17
C PRO A 121 7.88 -38.11 10.69
N LYS A 122 7.55 -39.17 11.44
CA LYS A 122 7.80 -39.23 12.88
C LYS A 122 9.32 -39.29 13.07
N GLU A 123 9.90 -38.25 13.65
CA GLU A 123 11.18 -38.30 14.37
C GLU A 123 10.94 -38.08 15.86
#